data_AF-A0A8T2J2U1-F1
#
_entry.id   AF-A0A8T2J2U1-F1
#
_cell.length_a   1.000
_cell.length_b   1.000
_cell.length_c   1.000
_cell.angle_alpha   90.00
_cell.angle_beta   90.00
_cell.angle_gamma   90.00
#
_symmetry.space_group_name_H-M   'P 1'
#
loop_
_entity.id
_entity.type
_entity.pdbx_description
1 polymer ?
#
loop_
_entity_poly.entity_id
_entity_poly.type
_entity_poly.pdbx_seq_one_letter_code
_entity_poly.pdbx_strand_id
1 'polypeptide(L)'
;MAVRVLSAVVGRTLSAVGRLQAPALECNSVWRGCTVRTLTTASQLLSARKFTDKHEWISVENGIGTVGISRYAQDSLGEVVYCGLPEVGIKLNKMDEFGTLESVKAASELYSPLTGEVTEVNETLTDNPCLVNQSCYDQGWLIKMTVDKPSELEELMSEDAYEKYVKSLED
;
A
#
# COMPACT_ATOMS: atom_id res chain seq x y z
N MET A 1 71.94 -24.35 6.52
CA MET A 1 71.56 -25.71 6.11
C MET A 1 71.25 -25.68 4.62
N ALA A 2 71.98 -26.49 3.84
CA ALA A 2 71.71 -26.78 2.43
C ALA A 2 70.34 -27.48 2.29
N VAL A 3 69.67 -27.60 1.14
CA VAL A 3 70.08 -28.10 -0.18
C VAL A 3 69.00 -27.72 -1.23
N ARG A 4 69.47 -27.55 -2.47
CA ARG A 4 68.84 -27.64 -3.82
C ARG A 4 67.49 -28.40 -3.90
N VAL A 5 66.62 -28.20 -4.90
CA VAL A 5 66.76 -28.72 -6.28
C VAL A 5 65.76 -28.05 -7.24
N LEU A 6 66.27 -27.61 -8.39
CA LEU A 6 65.56 -27.35 -9.65
C LEU A 6 65.30 -28.67 -10.39
N SER A 7 64.14 -28.83 -11.04
CA SER A 7 64.08 -29.19 -12.47
C SER A 7 62.65 -29.35 -12.99
N ALA A 8 62.50 -28.89 -14.23
CA ALA A 8 61.34 -29.00 -15.11
C ALA A 8 61.03 -30.44 -15.52
N VAL A 9 59.82 -30.70 -16.02
CA VAL A 9 59.59 -31.55 -17.21
C VAL A 9 58.28 -31.16 -17.90
N VAL A 10 58.39 -31.15 -19.22
CA VAL A 10 57.42 -30.88 -20.29
C VAL A 10 56.38 -32.01 -20.42
N GLY A 11 55.17 -31.70 -20.88
CA GLY A 11 54.24 -32.74 -21.34
C GLY A 11 52.98 -32.22 -22.01
N ARG A 12 53.03 -32.01 -23.34
CA ARG A 12 51.88 -31.84 -24.23
C ARG A 12 51.02 -33.11 -24.27
N THR A 13 49.69 -32.98 -24.36
CA THR A 13 48.87 -33.82 -25.25
C THR A 13 47.59 -33.09 -25.69
N LEU A 14 47.42 -33.01 -27.00
CA LEU A 14 46.19 -32.65 -27.72
C LEU A 14 45.26 -33.88 -27.80
N SER A 15 44.01 -33.60 -28.17
CA SER A 15 42.99 -34.50 -28.77
C SER A 15 42.09 -35.27 -27.82
N ALA A 16 40.79 -34.97 -27.86
CA ALA A 16 39.83 -35.86 -28.51
C ALA A 16 38.46 -35.17 -28.64
N VAL A 17 38.00 -35.11 -29.89
CA VAL A 17 36.63 -34.80 -30.29
C VAL A 17 35.75 -35.99 -29.91
N GLY A 18 34.64 -35.73 -29.22
CA GLY A 18 33.58 -36.71 -28.96
C GLY A 18 32.22 -36.08 -29.19
N ARG A 19 31.68 -36.24 -30.42
CA ARG A 19 30.22 -36.22 -30.66
C ARG A 19 29.65 -37.54 -30.13
N LEU A 20 28.41 -37.49 -29.64
CA LEU A 20 27.39 -38.55 -29.46
C LEU A 20 26.63 -38.16 -28.18
N GLN A 21 25.31 -38.15 -28.05
CA GLN A 21 24.15 -38.42 -28.89
C GLN A 21 23.00 -37.91 -27.99
N ALA A 22 22.17 -36.98 -28.45
CA ALA A 22 20.98 -36.58 -27.69
C ALA A 22 19.91 -37.68 -27.82
N PRO A 23 19.29 -38.17 -26.73
CA PRO A 23 18.12 -39.02 -26.86
C PRO A 23 16.91 -38.15 -27.22
N ALA A 24 16.36 -38.39 -28.41
CA ALA A 24 15.00 -38.02 -28.73
C ALA A 24 14.06 -38.87 -27.86
N LEU A 25 13.42 -38.24 -26.88
CA LEU A 25 12.23 -38.79 -26.25
C LEU A 25 11.03 -38.18 -26.97
N GLU A 26 10.55 -38.91 -27.97
CA GLU A 26 9.18 -38.80 -28.43
C GLU A 26 8.25 -39.09 -27.25
N CYS A 27 7.50 -38.08 -26.80
CA CYS A 27 6.32 -38.30 -25.97
C CYS A 27 5.09 -38.00 -26.83
N ASN A 28 4.63 -39.04 -27.51
CA ASN A 28 3.43 -39.03 -28.30
C ASN A 28 2.25 -39.48 -27.43
N SER A 29 1.44 -38.55 -26.93
CA SER A 29 0.06 -38.83 -26.54
C SER A 29 -0.71 -37.54 -26.23
N VAL A 30 -1.47 -37.10 -27.24
CA VAL A 30 -2.87 -36.67 -27.14
C VAL A 30 -3.40 -36.53 -25.71
N TRP A 31 -3.59 -35.30 -25.24
CA TRP A 31 -4.77 -34.92 -24.45
C TRP A 31 -5.12 -33.46 -24.74
N ARG A 32 -6.39 -33.29 -25.16
CA ARG A 32 -7.09 -32.01 -25.23
C ARG A 32 -7.09 -31.37 -23.85
N GLY A 33 -6.81 -30.07 -23.80
CA GLY A 33 -6.97 -29.28 -22.59
C GLY A 33 -6.59 -27.85 -22.85
N CYS A 34 -7.58 -27.04 -23.22
CA CYS A 34 -7.47 -25.59 -23.37
C CYS A 34 -6.85 -24.99 -22.10
N THR A 35 -5.56 -24.63 -22.15
CA THR A 35 -4.97 -23.75 -21.13
C THR A 35 -5.43 -22.34 -21.47
N VAL A 36 -6.61 -21.98 -20.97
CA VAL A 36 -6.98 -20.58 -20.78
C VAL A 36 -5.88 -20.00 -19.91
N ARG A 37 -5.00 -19.21 -20.53
CA ARG A 37 -4.13 -18.30 -19.79
C ARG A 37 -5.08 -17.36 -19.07
N THR A 38 -5.34 -17.60 -17.79
CA THR A 38 -5.98 -16.61 -16.94
C THR A 38 -5.04 -15.41 -16.95
N LEU A 39 -5.43 -14.37 -17.69
CA LEU A 39 -4.89 -13.05 -17.52
C LEU A 39 -5.25 -12.64 -16.09
N THR A 40 -4.35 -12.90 -15.15
CA THR A 40 -4.37 -12.17 -13.89
C THR A 40 -4.02 -10.75 -14.29
N THR A 41 -5.03 -9.92 -14.54
CA THR A 41 -4.86 -8.48 -14.57
C THR A 41 -4.32 -8.15 -13.18
N ALA A 42 -3.00 -8.03 -13.06
CA ALA A 42 -2.39 -7.46 -11.88
C ALA A 42 -3.02 -6.07 -11.77
N SER A 43 -3.92 -5.96 -10.80
CA SER A 43 -4.64 -4.75 -10.40
C SER A 43 -3.62 -3.64 -10.23
N GLN A 44 -3.37 -2.90 -11.30
CA GLN A 44 -2.49 -1.75 -11.27
C GLN A 44 -3.24 -0.67 -10.50
N LEU A 45 -2.89 -0.55 -9.21
CA LEU A 45 -2.73 0.72 -8.50
C LEU A 45 -3.93 1.66 -8.62
N LEU A 46 -5.00 1.35 -7.90
CA LEU A 46 -6.19 2.20 -7.88
C LEU A 46 -5.97 3.43 -7.00
N SER A 47 -5.55 4.52 -7.64
CA SER A 47 -5.58 5.92 -7.17
C SER A 47 -6.99 6.46 -6.86
N ALA A 48 -8.01 5.60 -6.84
CA ALA A 48 -9.39 6.00 -6.58
C ALA A 48 -9.62 6.10 -5.06
N ARG A 49 -10.09 7.27 -4.60
CA ARG A 49 -10.41 7.51 -3.20
C ARG A 49 -11.57 6.61 -2.74
N LYS A 50 -11.42 6.03 -1.56
CA LYS A 50 -12.42 5.22 -0.87
C LYS A 50 -12.76 5.87 0.46
N PHE A 51 -13.94 5.57 0.99
CA PHE A 51 -14.48 6.21 2.19
C PHE A 51 -15.00 5.19 3.20
N THR A 52 -14.85 5.52 4.48
CA THR A 52 -15.44 4.81 5.61
C THR A 52 -16.80 5.40 5.97
N ASP A 53 -17.58 4.68 6.77
CA ASP A 53 -18.81 5.19 7.40
C ASP A 53 -18.53 6.27 8.45
N LYS A 54 -17.29 6.30 8.98
CA LYS A 54 -16.77 7.30 9.92
C LYS A 54 -16.25 8.58 9.26
N HIS A 55 -16.42 8.71 7.94
CA HIS A 55 -16.07 9.88 7.14
C HIS A 55 -14.56 10.14 6.97
N GLU A 56 -13.72 9.14 7.19
CA GLU A 56 -12.35 9.14 6.69
C GLU A 56 -12.30 8.69 5.23
N TRP A 57 -11.26 9.13 4.53
CA TRP A 57 -10.95 8.69 3.19
C TRP A 57 -9.57 8.07 3.11
N ILE A 58 -9.39 7.17 2.15
CA ILE A 58 -8.09 6.60 1.79
C ILE A 58 -7.91 6.59 0.27
N SER A 59 -6.72 6.97 -0.19
CA SER A 59 -6.28 6.79 -1.58
C SER A 59 -5.01 5.95 -1.60
N VAL A 60 -4.99 4.87 -2.39
CA VAL A 60 -3.88 3.92 -2.41
C VAL A 60 -3.06 4.09 -3.68
N GLU A 61 -1.81 4.50 -3.52
CA GLU A 61 -0.84 4.58 -4.61
C GLU A 61 0.42 3.80 -4.24
N ASN A 62 0.86 2.93 -5.12
CA ASN A 62 2.06 2.10 -4.97
C ASN A 62 2.10 1.27 -3.66
N GLY A 63 0.93 0.84 -3.17
CA GLY A 63 0.80 0.09 -1.91
C GLY A 63 0.83 0.96 -0.65
N ILE A 64 0.90 2.27 -0.79
CA ILE A 64 0.81 3.25 0.29
C ILE A 64 -0.56 3.91 0.26
N GLY A 65 -1.30 3.77 1.36
CA GLY A 65 -2.58 4.44 1.58
C GLY A 65 -2.35 5.80 2.23
N THR A 66 -2.78 6.87 1.57
CA THR A 66 -2.88 8.20 2.18
C THR A 66 -4.26 8.36 2.78
N VAL A 67 -4.33 8.76 4.05
CA VAL A 67 -5.57 8.83 4.85
C VAL A 67 -5.85 10.28 5.26
N GLY A 68 -7.12 10.68 5.25
CA GLY A 68 -7.57 11.96 5.78
C GLY A 68 -9.06 11.95 6.13
N ILE A 69 -9.63 13.10 6.49
CA ILE A 69 -11.08 13.23 6.72
C ILE A 69 -11.79 13.88 5.53
N SER A 70 -13.07 13.56 5.35
CA SER A 70 -13.87 14.10 4.25
C SER A 70 -14.25 15.58 4.46
N ARG A 71 -14.72 16.20 3.38
CA ARG A 71 -15.29 17.55 3.45
C ARG A 71 -16.46 17.64 4.43
N TYR A 72 -17.32 16.64 4.45
CA TYR A 72 -18.47 16.59 5.37
C TYR A 72 -18.02 16.54 6.83
N ALA A 73 -17.00 15.74 7.13
CA ALA A 73 -16.44 15.64 8.48
C ALA A 73 -15.85 16.97 8.95
N GLN A 74 -15.03 17.63 8.14
CA GLN A 74 -14.42 18.90 8.56
C GLN A 74 -15.45 20.03 8.70
N ASP A 75 -16.50 20.06 7.86
CA ASP A 75 -17.58 21.04 7.98
C ASP A 75 -18.37 20.82 9.29
N SER A 76 -18.58 19.56 9.68
CA SER A 76 -19.27 19.17 10.90
C SER A 76 -18.47 19.48 12.17
N LEU A 77 -17.14 19.26 12.13
CA LEU A 77 -16.23 19.62 13.21
C LEU A 77 -16.11 21.13 13.37
N GLY A 78 -16.12 21.87 12.27
CA GLY A 78 -15.77 23.29 12.23
C GLY A 78 -14.26 23.50 12.21
N GLU A 79 -13.82 24.68 12.65
CA GLU A 79 -12.40 25.07 12.58
C GLU A 79 -11.53 24.20 13.49
N VAL A 80 -10.67 23.39 12.87
CA VAL A 80 -9.73 22.49 13.54
C VAL A 80 -8.58 23.30 14.12
N VAL A 81 -8.33 23.11 15.42
CA VAL A 81 -7.29 23.82 16.17
C VAL A 81 -6.17 22.90 16.66
N TYR A 82 -6.41 21.58 16.65
CA TYR A 82 -5.41 20.60 17.07
C TYR A 82 -5.59 19.25 16.34
N CYS A 83 -4.47 18.62 16.02
CA CYS A 83 -4.40 17.29 15.41
C CYS A 83 -3.47 16.39 16.25
N GLY A 84 -4.04 15.41 16.95
CA GLY A 84 -3.29 14.35 17.61
C GLY A 84 -3.07 13.18 16.66
N LEU A 85 -1.87 13.04 16.11
CA LEU A 85 -1.49 11.99 15.17
C LEU A 85 -0.53 10.97 15.83
N PRO A 86 -0.48 9.72 15.35
CA PRO A 86 0.33 8.67 15.93
C PRO A 86 1.80 8.85 15.54
N GLU A 87 2.69 8.04 16.12
CA GLU A 87 4.07 7.97 15.68
C GLU A 87 4.23 7.10 14.42
N VAL A 88 5.24 7.39 13.60
CA VAL A 88 5.63 6.54 12.46
C VAL A 88 6.11 5.18 12.98
N GLY A 89 5.71 4.10 12.32
CA GLY A 89 6.03 2.71 12.68
C GLY A 89 4.98 2.03 13.57
N ILE A 90 3.92 2.74 13.97
CA ILE A 90 2.79 2.14 14.68
C ILE A 90 2.01 1.22 13.73
N LYS A 91 1.69 0.02 14.21
CA LYS A 91 0.82 -0.93 13.51
C LYS A 91 -0.62 -0.72 13.94
N LEU A 92 -1.50 -0.61 12.95
CA LEU A 92 -2.93 -0.37 13.11
C LEU A 92 -3.69 -1.52 12.46
N ASN A 93 -4.71 -2.03 13.14
CA ASN A 93 -5.74 -2.84 12.50
C ASN A 93 -6.84 -1.94 11.96
N LYS A 94 -7.64 -2.46 11.02
CA LYS A 94 -8.86 -1.80 10.59
C LYS A 94 -9.74 -1.47 11.81
N MET A 95 -10.24 -0.24 11.86
CA MET A 95 -11.02 0.36 12.96
C MET A 95 -10.27 0.58 14.28
N ASP A 96 -8.94 0.42 14.33
CA ASP A 96 -8.17 0.90 15.48
C ASP A 96 -8.16 2.44 15.48
N GLU A 97 -8.34 3.04 16.65
CA GLU A 97 -8.14 4.47 16.85
C GLU A 97 -6.66 4.79 16.70
N PHE A 98 -6.33 5.78 15.84
CA PHE A 98 -4.95 6.20 15.63
C PHE A 98 -4.68 7.64 16.04
N GLY A 99 -5.72 8.43 16.28
CA GLY A 99 -5.57 9.86 16.56
C GLY A 99 -6.88 10.56 16.89
N THR A 100 -6.81 11.87 17.03
CA THR A 100 -7.96 12.73 17.35
C THR A 100 -7.80 14.10 16.66
N LEU A 101 -8.91 14.66 16.20
CA LEU A 101 -9.02 16.05 15.77
C LEU A 101 -9.85 16.84 16.78
N GLU A 102 -9.35 17.99 17.20
CA GLU A 102 -10.09 18.91 18.06
C GLU A 102 -10.34 20.22 17.33
N SER A 103 -11.57 20.70 17.46
CA SER A 103 -12.04 21.99 16.97
C SER A 103 -12.50 22.86 18.14
N VAL A 104 -12.83 24.11 17.86
CA VAL A 104 -13.48 25.00 18.85
C VAL A 104 -14.90 24.56 19.24
N LYS A 105 -15.49 23.58 18.54
CA LYS A 105 -16.87 23.12 18.76
C LYS A 105 -16.97 21.69 19.25
N ALA A 106 -16.05 20.82 18.84
CA ALA A 106 -16.13 19.38 19.05
C ALA A 106 -14.72 18.74 19.04
N ALA A 107 -14.65 17.50 19.48
CA ALA A 107 -13.52 16.62 19.25
C ALA A 107 -14.02 15.34 18.59
N SER A 108 -13.24 14.77 17.69
CA SER A 108 -13.53 13.47 17.07
C SER A 108 -12.28 12.61 17.05
N GLU A 109 -12.46 11.37 17.46
CA GLU A 109 -11.50 10.29 17.28
C GLU A 109 -11.38 9.94 15.80
N LEU A 110 -10.21 9.44 15.40
CA LEU A 110 -9.88 9.04 14.04
C LEU A 110 -9.59 7.54 14.00
N TYR A 111 -10.22 6.84 13.05
CA TYR A 111 -10.13 5.39 12.94
C TYR A 111 -9.40 4.95 11.67
N SER A 112 -8.58 3.91 11.79
CA SER A 112 -7.80 3.41 10.66
C SER A 112 -8.73 2.73 9.65
N PRO A 113 -8.73 3.13 8.37
CA PRO A 113 -9.62 2.53 7.37
C PRO A 113 -9.21 1.08 7.03
N LEU A 114 -7.93 0.74 7.16
CA LEU A 114 -7.35 -0.55 6.79
C LEU A 114 -6.33 -1.03 7.84
N THR A 115 -5.98 -2.30 7.77
CA THR A 115 -4.85 -2.88 8.51
C THR A 115 -3.52 -2.53 7.83
N GLY A 116 -2.54 -2.02 8.59
CA GLY A 116 -1.20 -1.72 8.10
C GLY A 116 -0.30 -1.02 9.12
N GLU A 117 0.79 -0.43 8.66
CA GLU A 117 1.77 0.30 9.48
C GLU A 117 1.89 1.75 9.02
N VAL A 118 1.90 2.70 9.95
CA VAL A 118 2.07 4.13 9.66
C VAL A 118 3.48 4.38 9.12
N THR A 119 3.58 4.92 7.91
CA THR A 119 4.86 5.20 7.23
C THR A 119 5.23 6.68 7.24
N GLU A 120 4.24 7.57 7.33
CA GLU A 120 4.44 9.02 7.33
C GLU A 120 3.28 9.69 8.07
N VAL A 121 3.56 10.83 8.70
CA VAL A 121 2.55 11.69 9.33
C VAL A 121 2.70 13.10 8.80
N ASN A 122 1.59 13.85 8.70
CA ASN A 122 1.64 15.20 8.19
C ASN A 122 2.08 16.19 9.29
N GLU A 123 3.39 16.37 9.42
CA GLU A 123 3.99 17.28 10.41
C GLU A 123 3.53 18.74 10.22
N THR A 124 3.07 19.12 9.03
CA THR A 124 2.60 20.50 8.77
C THR A 124 1.34 20.85 9.57
N LEU A 125 0.57 19.85 10.02
CA LEU A 125 -0.65 20.06 10.81
C LEU A 125 -0.37 20.47 12.26
N THR A 126 0.85 20.27 12.77
CA THR A 126 1.25 20.75 14.08
C THR A 126 1.29 22.29 14.11
N ASP A 127 1.82 22.90 13.06
CA ASP A 127 1.89 24.36 12.94
C ASP A 127 0.65 24.97 12.26
N ASN A 128 -0.01 24.21 11.39
CA ASN A 128 -1.12 24.70 10.58
C ASN A 128 -2.31 23.71 10.50
N PRO A 129 -3.04 23.50 11.60
CA PRO A 129 -4.16 22.54 11.64
C PRO A 129 -5.33 22.94 10.72
N CYS A 130 -5.45 24.22 10.35
CA CYS A 130 -6.54 24.67 9.47
C CYS A 130 -6.46 24.12 8.03
N LEU A 131 -5.33 23.50 7.64
CA LEU A 131 -5.20 22.77 6.37
C LEU A 131 -6.23 21.63 6.26
N VAL A 132 -6.64 21.04 7.39
CA VAL A 132 -7.70 20.03 7.42
C VAL A 132 -9.01 20.61 6.88
N ASN A 133 -9.34 21.86 7.22
CA ASN A 133 -10.53 22.54 6.69
C ASN A 133 -10.35 23.04 5.26
N GLN A 134 -9.18 23.61 4.95
CA GLN A 134 -8.94 24.28 3.65
C GLN A 134 -8.67 23.31 2.50
N SER A 135 -8.04 22.17 2.79
CA SER A 135 -7.52 21.24 1.78
C SER A 135 -7.57 19.78 2.27
N CYS A 136 -8.71 19.36 2.83
CA CYS A 136 -8.93 18.01 3.39
C CYS A 136 -8.53 16.83 2.48
N TYR A 137 -8.50 17.06 1.16
CA TYR A 137 -8.23 16.06 0.13
C TYR A 137 -6.84 16.11 -0.49
N ASP A 138 -6.08 17.18 -0.22
CA ASP A 138 -4.73 17.36 -0.76
C ASP A 138 -3.74 17.62 0.38
N GLN A 139 -3.63 18.86 0.88
CA GLN A 139 -2.61 19.22 1.88
C GLN A 139 -3.00 18.86 3.31
N GLY A 140 -4.27 18.59 3.57
CA GLY A 140 -4.84 18.22 4.86
C GLY A 140 -4.92 16.71 5.10
N TRP A 141 -4.12 15.89 4.39
CA TRP A 141 -3.95 14.48 4.71
C TRP A 141 -3.35 14.32 6.12
N LEU A 142 -3.66 13.22 6.81
CA LEU A 142 -3.29 13.00 8.20
C LEU A 142 -2.09 12.08 8.32
N ILE A 143 -2.22 10.87 7.77
CA ILE A 143 -1.18 9.84 7.80
C ILE A 143 -1.04 9.16 6.44
N LYS A 144 0.10 8.54 6.21
CA LYS A 144 0.28 7.51 5.20
C LYS A 144 0.59 6.19 5.89
N MET A 145 0.10 5.10 5.32
CA MET A 145 0.30 3.76 5.86
C MET A 145 0.49 2.70 4.78
N THR A 146 1.11 1.58 5.13
CA THR A 146 1.08 0.38 4.29
C THR A 146 -0.32 -0.21 4.24
N VAL A 147 -0.60 -0.99 3.19
CA VAL A 147 -1.85 -1.76 3.09
C VAL A 147 -1.52 -3.24 3.16
N ASP A 148 -1.69 -3.83 4.34
CA ASP A 148 -1.30 -5.23 4.59
C ASP A 148 -2.37 -6.20 4.07
N LYS A 149 -3.64 -5.77 4.04
CA LYS A 149 -4.79 -6.56 3.56
C LYS A 149 -5.59 -5.81 2.49
N PRO A 150 -5.18 -5.91 1.21
CA PRO A 150 -5.85 -5.18 0.12
C PRO A 150 -7.34 -5.48 -0.05
N SER A 151 -7.81 -6.65 0.39
CA SER A 151 -9.23 -7.02 0.35
C SER A 151 -10.12 -6.10 1.20
N GLU A 152 -9.58 -5.52 2.28
CA GLU A 152 -10.33 -4.59 3.13
C GLU A 152 -10.73 -3.31 2.37
N LEU A 153 -10.03 -2.97 1.28
CA LEU A 153 -10.34 -1.83 0.41
C LEU A 153 -11.65 -2.04 -0.37
N GLU A 154 -12.02 -3.28 -0.66
CA GLU A 154 -13.25 -3.63 -1.38
C GLU A 154 -14.50 -3.43 -0.53
N GLU A 155 -14.34 -3.42 0.80
CA GLU A 155 -15.41 -3.17 1.77
C GLU A 155 -15.73 -1.67 1.92
N LEU A 156 -14.84 -0.80 1.47
CA LEU A 156 -15.00 0.65 1.57
C LEU A 156 -15.87 1.22 0.46
N MET A 157 -16.55 2.32 0.78
CA MET A 157 -17.43 3.01 -0.16
C MET A 157 -16.62 3.67 -1.28
N SER A 158 -17.12 3.61 -2.52
CA SER A 158 -16.68 4.52 -3.57
C SER A 158 -17.18 5.94 -3.30
N GLU A 159 -16.58 6.92 -3.97
CA GLU A 159 -17.00 8.32 -3.89
C GLU A 159 -18.51 8.49 -4.17
N ASP A 160 -19.04 7.92 -5.27
CA ASP A 160 -20.49 7.97 -5.55
C ASP A 160 -21.37 7.34 -4.47
N ALA A 161 -20.88 6.30 -3.79
CA ALA A 161 -21.63 5.65 -2.72
C ALA A 161 -21.61 6.50 -1.44
N TYR A 162 -20.46 7.13 -1.15
CA TYR A 162 -20.30 8.04 -0.04
C TYR A 162 -21.14 9.31 -0.19
N GLU A 163 -21.21 9.90 -1.39
CA GLU A 163 -22.07 11.06 -1.65
C GLU A 163 -23.55 10.76 -1.38
N LYS A 164 -24.03 9.58 -1.79
CA LYS A 164 -25.40 9.13 -1.49
C LYS A 164 -25.61 8.89 0.00
N TYR A 165 -24.61 8.32 0.67
CA TYR A 165 -24.63 8.10 2.11
C TYR A 165 -24.75 9.42 2.87
N VAL A 166 -23.88 10.40 2.58
CA VAL A 166 -23.93 11.73 3.21
C VAL A 166 -25.28 12.41 2.96
N LYS A 167 -25.77 12.40 1.72
CA LYS A 167 -27.08 12.98 1.40
C LYS A 167 -28.21 12.35 2.22
N SER A 168 -28.16 11.04 2.47
CA SER A 168 -29.17 10.36 3.29
C SER A 168 -29.12 10.69 4.79
N LEU A 169 -28.05 11.33 5.27
CA LEU A 169 -27.94 11.81 6.65
C LEU A 169 -28.51 13.23 6.84
N GLU A 170 -28.72 13.96 5.75
CA GLU A 170 -29.27 15.34 5.77
C GLU A 170 -30.80 15.38 5.72
N ASP A 171 -31.43 14.26 5.35
CA ASP A 171 -32.90 14.07 5.26
C ASP A 171 -33.49 13.54 6.59
#